data_AF-A0A7X7KY66-F1
#
_entry.id   AF-A0A7X7KY66-F1
#
_cell.length_a   1.000
_cell.length_b   1.000
_cell.length_c   1.000
_cell.angle_alpha   90.00
_cell.angle_beta   90.00
_cell.angle_gamma   90.00
#
_symmetry.space_group_name_H-M   'P 1'
#
loop_
_entity.id
_entity.type
_entity.pdbx_description
1 polymer ?
#
loop_
_entity_poly.entity_id
_entity_poly.type
_entity_poly.pdbx_seq_one_letter_code
_entity_poly.pdbx_strand_id
1 'polypeptide(L)'
;MRRMTAALLLLALTAGLAAGQSVVPPVAATNLQRLAAWDAANAAACQRAPERFLQRRAVLADKQTGRVTLLAESCGLAAQAIVEFGLVGETSDRTYEALFRTYARALDIGDALEFIGMPRGRNVSSKAQRYWPAGERVHIQVRALDGTNPPPRNLEDYIFDKQTGGVLPRAGFVYCGSPRVPNPAGEGDVCLADLDAPVSFLSLYNEPQTLLDVPRIAHQGDVYENYTANPETRLPEARQVLLVLSPEPRPGGRPRMRPLTLTVARAAGPGGAAFELAEPGREAVRFDSFGDLLKRLMALVDEACDPMVALRFDDALPLDRVREVCKVIQRIEGENGIRVEPPPEGQLYYKAFLPDDNWRERAKRLSQPWELHVGQPKANRAAPPLRLVKTLEDWSDPDSIEPRLTPVEHPLATFDELPALIEREGRGLPVLLVFAPGEAPIGLFLQGVRRVLDTHPTVYVFAE
;
A
#
# COMPACT_ATOMS: atom_id res chain seq x y z
N MET A 1 -58.19 -55.79 -0.07
CA MET A 1 -58.91 -54.72 -0.78
C MET A 1 -58.81 -53.41 0.01
N ARG A 2 -57.95 -52.48 -0.43
CA ARG A 2 -58.11 -51.00 -0.31
C ARG A 2 -56.82 -50.30 -0.79
N ARG A 3 -56.98 -49.52 -1.87
CA ARG A 3 -56.30 -48.26 -2.29
C ARG A 3 -54.79 -48.34 -2.58
N MET A 4 -54.31 -48.30 -3.84
CA MET A 4 -54.25 -47.18 -4.82
C MET A 4 -53.90 -45.82 -4.21
N THR A 5 -52.64 -45.37 -4.39
CA THR A 5 -52.20 -44.11 -5.05
C THR A 5 -50.77 -43.73 -4.60
N ALA A 6 -49.74 -43.94 -5.46
CA ALA A 6 -48.45 -43.23 -5.44
C ALA A 6 -47.47 -43.72 -6.54
N ALA A 7 -47.93 -43.94 -7.78
CA ALA A 7 -47.07 -44.47 -8.86
C ALA A 7 -47.00 -43.56 -10.11
N LEU A 8 -47.27 -42.26 -9.97
CA LEU A 8 -47.28 -41.33 -11.12
C LEU A 8 -46.62 -39.98 -10.83
N LEU A 9 -45.73 -39.91 -9.84
CA LEU A 9 -44.91 -38.71 -9.58
C LEU A 9 -43.39 -38.97 -9.51
N LEU A 10 -42.93 -40.19 -9.84
CA LEU A 10 -41.50 -40.55 -9.77
C LEU A 10 -40.82 -40.78 -11.13
N LEU A 11 -41.45 -40.35 -12.23
CA LEU A 11 -40.91 -40.48 -13.60
C LEU A 11 -40.80 -39.16 -14.36
N ALA A 12 -40.83 -38.03 -13.63
CA ALA A 12 -40.65 -36.68 -14.19
C ALA A 12 -39.53 -35.87 -13.50
N LEU A 13 -38.61 -36.54 -12.81
CA LEU A 13 -37.49 -35.90 -12.08
C LEU A 13 -36.10 -36.45 -12.45
N THR A 14 -35.97 -37.23 -13.53
CA THR A 14 -34.69 -37.78 -14.01
C THR A 14 -34.31 -37.31 -15.43
N ALA A 15 -34.78 -36.13 -15.82
CA ALA A 15 -34.39 -35.46 -17.07
C ALA A 15 -34.06 -33.98 -16.84
N GLY A 16 -33.24 -33.69 -15.82
CA GLY A 16 -32.85 -32.34 -15.43
C GLY A 16 -31.40 -32.23 -14.96
N LEU A 17 -30.53 -33.12 -15.45
CA LEU A 17 -29.06 -33.02 -15.30
C LEU A 17 -28.44 -33.00 -16.70
N ALA A 18 -28.91 -32.08 -17.54
CA ALA A 18 -28.09 -31.61 -18.65
C ALA A 18 -27.13 -30.59 -18.05
N ALA A 19 -25.85 -30.94 -18.07
CA ALA A 19 -24.75 -30.05 -17.75
C ALA A 19 -25.02 -28.66 -18.34
N GLY A 20 -25.03 -27.64 -17.48
CA GLY A 20 -24.87 -26.27 -17.92
C GLY A 20 -23.49 -26.14 -18.54
N GLN A 21 -23.36 -26.49 -19.82
CA GLN A 21 -22.29 -25.99 -20.66
C GLN A 21 -22.49 -24.48 -20.66
N SER A 22 -21.72 -23.79 -19.81
CA SER A 22 -21.45 -22.37 -20.00
C SER A 22 -20.98 -22.22 -21.44
N VAL A 23 -21.88 -21.73 -22.31
CA VAL A 23 -21.54 -21.41 -23.69
C VAL A 23 -20.62 -20.21 -23.58
N VAL A 24 -19.31 -20.48 -23.54
CA VAL A 24 -18.29 -19.44 -23.63
C VAL A 24 -18.61 -18.62 -24.87
N PRO A 25 -18.79 -17.29 -24.77
CA PRO A 25 -19.09 -16.45 -25.92
C PRO A 25 -18.09 -16.72 -27.05
N PRO A 26 -18.49 -16.71 -28.34
CA PRO A 26 -17.62 -17.11 -29.46
C PRO A 26 -16.25 -16.41 -29.48
N VAL A 27 -16.21 -15.16 -29.03
CA VAL A 27 -14.98 -14.37 -28.93
C VAL A 27 -14.06 -14.88 -27.80
N ALA A 28 -14.60 -15.22 -26.65
CA ALA A 28 -13.83 -15.77 -25.53
C ALA A 28 -13.24 -17.15 -25.88
N ALA A 29 -13.98 -18.01 -26.58
CA ALA A 29 -13.47 -19.29 -27.06
C ALA A 29 -12.30 -19.11 -28.05
N THR A 30 -12.42 -18.12 -28.95
CA THR A 30 -11.36 -17.78 -29.90
C THR A 30 -10.09 -17.29 -29.18
N ASN A 31 -10.25 -16.44 -28.16
CA ASN A 31 -9.10 -15.93 -27.41
C ASN A 31 -8.40 -17.02 -26.59
N LEU A 32 -9.14 -17.98 -26.03
CA LEU A 32 -8.56 -19.16 -25.37
C LEU A 32 -7.77 -20.06 -26.34
N GLN A 33 -8.25 -20.25 -27.58
CA GLN A 33 -7.50 -20.98 -28.60
C GLN A 33 -6.19 -20.28 -28.96
N ARG A 34 -6.23 -18.94 -29.10
CA ARG A 34 -5.03 -18.13 -29.37
C ARG A 34 -4.05 -18.14 -28.20
N LEU A 35 -4.55 -18.15 -26.96
CA LEU A 35 -3.72 -18.35 -25.77
C LEU A 35 -2.99 -19.70 -25.84
N ALA A 36 -3.71 -20.79 -26.08
CA ALA A 36 -3.10 -22.11 -26.20
C ALA A 36 -2.05 -22.19 -27.32
N ALA A 37 -2.31 -21.56 -28.47
CA ALA A 37 -1.36 -21.47 -29.56
C ALA A 37 -0.12 -20.63 -29.20
N TRP A 38 -0.30 -19.51 -28.51
CA TRP A 38 0.80 -18.67 -28.03
C TRP A 38 1.67 -19.41 -27.00
N ASP A 39 1.04 -20.10 -26.04
CA ASP A 39 1.77 -20.90 -25.05
C ASP A 39 2.56 -22.03 -25.74
N ALA A 40 1.94 -22.76 -26.66
CA ALA A 40 2.60 -23.83 -27.40
C ALA A 40 3.79 -23.33 -28.24
N ALA A 41 3.65 -22.16 -28.89
CA ALA A 41 4.70 -21.57 -29.70
C ALA A 41 5.95 -21.18 -28.88
N ASN A 42 5.78 -20.81 -27.61
CA ASN A 42 6.88 -20.38 -26.75
C ASN A 42 7.53 -21.54 -25.96
N ALA A 43 6.84 -22.67 -25.81
CA ALA A 43 7.30 -23.81 -25.02
C ALA A 43 8.65 -24.37 -25.51
N ALA A 44 8.83 -24.48 -26.84
CA ALA A 44 10.05 -25.02 -27.43
C ALA A 44 11.27 -24.10 -27.23
N ALA A 45 11.08 -22.79 -27.12
CA ALA A 45 12.17 -21.86 -26.80
C ALA A 45 12.60 -22.01 -25.34
N CYS A 46 11.64 -22.12 -24.42
CA CYS A 46 11.88 -22.29 -23.00
C CYS A 46 12.56 -23.62 -22.66
N GLN A 47 12.16 -24.71 -23.31
CA GLN A 47 12.81 -26.02 -23.12
C GLN A 47 14.28 -26.02 -23.58
N ARG A 48 14.61 -25.25 -24.61
CA ARG A 48 15.98 -25.19 -25.16
C ARG A 48 16.91 -24.29 -24.35
N ALA A 49 16.40 -23.27 -23.68
CA ALA A 49 17.18 -22.29 -22.92
C ALA A 49 16.44 -21.85 -21.64
N PRO A 50 16.23 -22.76 -20.67
CA PRO A 50 15.47 -22.47 -19.44
C PRO A 50 16.17 -21.44 -18.52
N GLU A 51 17.47 -21.24 -18.67
CA GLU A 51 18.24 -20.20 -17.98
C GLU A 51 17.97 -18.79 -18.52
N ARG A 52 17.49 -18.71 -19.77
CA ARG A 52 17.15 -17.46 -20.45
C ARG A 52 15.66 -17.18 -20.41
N PHE A 53 14.82 -18.19 -20.59
CA PHE A 53 13.38 -18.02 -20.70
C PHE A 53 12.63 -18.70 -19.56
N LEU A 54 11.63 -17.99 -19.02
CA LEU A 54 10.64 -18.57 -18.12
C LEU A 54 9.27 -18.42 -18.76
N GLN A 55 8.51 -19.52 -18.83
CA GLN A 55 7.13 -19.50 -19.28
C GLN A 55 6.17 -20.00 -18.22
N ARG A 56 5.03 -19.33 -18.15
CA ARG A 56 3.79 -19.73 -17.47
C ARG A 56 2.62 -19.46 -18.42
N ARG A 57 1.40 -19.88 -18.05
CA ARG A 57 0.22 -19.58 -18.86
C ARG A 57 0.10 -18.07 -19.09
N ALA A 58 0.08 -17.66 -20.36
CA ALA A 58 0.01 -16.25 -20.78
C ALA A 58 1.21 -15.36 -20.36
N VAL A 59 2.32 -15.92 -19.89
CA VAL A 59 3.52 -15.17 -19.44
C VAL A 59 4.79 -15.74 -20.08
N LEU A 60 5.61 -14.86 -20.65
CA LEU A 60 6.95 -15.19 -21.16
C LEU A 60 7.95 -14.16 -20.65
N ALA A 61 8.93 -14.60 -19.88
CA ALA A 61 10.08 -13.81 -19.48
C ALA A 61 11.28 -14.13 -20.37
N ASP A 62 12.04 -13.12 -20.79
CA ASP A 62 13.34 -13.25 -21.46
C ASP A 62 14.39 -12.45 -20.69
N LYS A 63 15.27 -13.19 -20.00
CA LYS A 63 16.34 -12.63 -19.18
C LYS A 63 17.39 -11.89 -19.99
N GLN A 64 17.59 -12.26 -21.25
CA GLN A 64 18.57 -11.58 -22.11
C GLN A 64 18.10 -10.19 -22.50
N THR A 65 16.80 -10.03 -22.79
CA THR A 65 16.23 -8.72 -23.12
C THR A 65 15.75 -7.95 -21.89
N GLY A 66 15.64 -8.62 -20.73
CA GLY A 66 15.13 -8.03 -19.49
C GLY A 66 13.64 -7.71 -19.58
N ARG A 67 12.85 -8.53 -20.28
CA ARG A 67 11.42 -8.25 -20.54
C ARG A 67 10.52 -9.39 -20.11
N VAL A 68 9.32 -9.02 -19.66
CA VAL A 68 8.20 -9.94 -19.46
C VAL A 68 7.09 -9.57 -20.43
N THR A 69 6.59 -10.53 -21.18
CA THR A 69 5.47 -10.36 -22.12
C THR A 69 4.27 -11.11 -21.60
N LEU A 70 3.14 -10.42 -21.50
CA LEU A 70 1.84 -10.97 -21.12
C LEU A 70 0.91 -11.01 -22.32
N LEU A 71 0.17 -12.10 -22.48
CA LEU A 71 -1.00 -12.12 -23.35
C LEU A 71 -2.23 -11.65 -22.56
N ALA A 72 -2.92 -10.65 -23.09
CA ALA A 72 -4.09 -10.06 -22.47
C ALA A 72 -5.14 -9.71 -23.54
N GLU A 73 -6.30 -9.26 -23.09
CA GLU A 73 -7.35 -8.69 -23.93
C GLU A 73 -7.88 -7.38 -23.33
N SER A 74 -8.34 -6.47 -24.19
CA SER A 74 -8.99 -5.24 -23.72
C SER A 74 -10.38 -5.51 -23.17
N CYS A 75 -10.75 -4.83 -22.09
CA CYS A 75 -12.11 -4.90 -21.54
C CYS A 75 -13.13 -4.04 -22.31
N GLY A 76 -12.69 -3.25 -23.29
CA GLY A 76 -13.60 -2.48 -24.14
C GLY A 76 -14.32 -1.31 -23.46
N LEU A 77 -13.65 -0.64 -22.51
CA LEU A 77 -14.22 0.49 -21.78
C LEU A 77 -14.79 1.56 -22.72
N ALA A 78 -15.97 2.08 -22.35
CA ALA A 78 -16.56 3.22 -23.03
C ALA A 78 -15.66 4.46 -22.90
N ALA A 79 -15.80 5.42 -23.82
CA ALA A 79 -15.11 6.69 -23.66
C ALA A 79 -15.51 7.35 -22.34
N GLN A 80 -14.55 7.91 -21.62
CA GLN A 80 -14.76 8.58 -20.33
C GLN A 80 -15.26 7.66 -19.20
N ALA A 81 -15.33 6.33 -19.41
CA ALA A 81 -15.54 5.39 -18.32
C ALA A 81 -14.39 5.50 -17.32
N ILE A 82 -14.69 5.36 -16.04
CA ILE A 82 -13.69 5.41 -14.96
C ILE A 82 -12.69 4.27 -15.16
N VAL A 83 -11.42 4.57 -14.90
CA VAL A 83 -10.35 3.56 -14.92
C VAL A 83 -9.73 3.51 -13.53
N GLU A 84 -9.99 2.42 -12.81
CA GLU A 84 -9.32 2.13 -11.54
C GLU A 84 -8.13 1.18 -11.72
N PHE A 85 -8.20 0.32 -12.75
CA PHE A 85 -7.19 -0.71 -12.98
C PHE A 85 -6.60 -0.64 -14.38
N GLY A 86 -5.27 -0.71 -14.47
CA GLY A 86 -4.60 -0.91 -15.75
C GLY A 86 -4.67 -2.37 -16.21
N LEU A 87 -4.62 -3.32 -15.28
CA LEU A 87 -4.62 -4.75 -15.56
C LEU A 87 -5.24 -5.55 -14.41
N VAL A 88 -6.16 -6.44 -14.73
CA VAL A 88 -6.76 -7.38 -13.78
C VAL A 88 -6.61 -8.83 -14.24
N GLY A 89 -6.76 -9.77 -13.31
CA GLY A 89 -6.74 -11.20 -13.58
C GLY A 89 -8.04 -11.73 -14.20
N GLU A 90 -7.97 -12.98 -14.67
CA GLU A 90 -9.06 -13.65 -15.40
C GLU A 90 -10.38 -13.73 -14.62
N THR A 91 -10.29 -13.88 -13.29
CA THR A 91 -11.42 -14.05 -12.37
C THR A 91 -11.90 -12.74 -11.75
N SER A 92 -11.34 -11.60 -12.14
CA SER A 92 -11.75 -10.29 -11.63
C SER A 92 -13.19 -9.95 -12.00
N ASP A 93 -13.93 -9.39 -11.05
CA ASP A 93 -15.25 -8.79 -11.26
C ASP A 93 -15.16 -7.32 -11.72
N ARG A 94 -13.96 -6.74 -11.83
CA ARG A 94 -13.71 -5.31 -12.10
C ARG A 94 -13.36 -4.99 -13.55
N THR A 95 -13.74 -5.85 -14.49
CA THR A 95 -13.46 -5.62 -15.92
C THR A 95 -14.14 -4.35 -16.47
N TYR A 96 -15.24 -3.91 -15.86
CA TYR A 96 -15.98 -2.71 -16.27
C TYR A 96 -15.26 -1.38 -15.92
N GLU A 97 -14.17 -1.42 -15.15
CA GLU A 97 -13.33 -0.29 -14.76
C GLU A 97 -11.83 -0.57 -14.96
N ALA A 98 -11.50 -1.62 -15.73
CA ALA A 98 -10.14 -2.04 -16.06
C ALA A 98 -9.84 -1.89 -17.55
N LEU A 99 -8.61 -1.48 -17.92
CA LEU A 99 -8.22 -1.39 -19.33
C LEU A 99 -8.06 -2.77 -19.99
N PHE A 100 -7.42 -3.69 -19.27
CA PHE A 100 -7.02 -5.00 -19.77
C PHE A 100 -7.29 -6.11 -18.76
N ARG A 101 -7.58 -7.30 -19.28
CA ARG A 101 -7.65 -8.56 -18.53
C ARG A 101 -6.61 -9.53 -19.09
N THR A 102 -5.84 -10.18 -18.22
CA THR A 102 -4.92 -11.27 -18.63
C THR A 102 -5.37 -12.62 -18.07
N TYR A 103 -4.92 -13.69 -18.72
CA TYR A 103 -5.11 -15.07 -18.31
C TYR A 103 -4.00 -15.57 -17.38
N ALA A 104 -3.01 -14.74 -17.09
CA ALA A 104 -1.96 -15.06 -16.13
C ALA A 104 -2.45 -14.91 -14.69
N ARG A 105 -1.80 -15.60 -13.76
CA ARG A 105 -1.90 -15.33 -12.32
C ARG A 105 -0.89 -14.26 -11.91
N ALA A 106 -1.19 -13.47 -10.89
CA ALA A 106 -0.26 -12.51 -10.30
C ALA A 106 1.05 -13.17 -9.88
N LEU A 107 0.98 -14.35 -9.27
CA LEU A 107 2.16 -15.14 -8.90
C LEU A 107 3.07 -15.39 -10.11
N ASP A 108 2.50 -15.80 -11.24
CA ASP A 108 3.25 -16.15 -12.44
C ASP A 108 3.91 -14.91 -13.08
N ILE A 109 3.24 -13.75 -13.01
CA ILE A 109 3.80 -12.46 -13.46
C ILE A 109 4.93 -12.01 -12.53
N GLY A 110 4.72 -12.09 -11.21
CA GLY A 110 5.72 -11.74 -10.20
C GLY A 110 7.00 -12.59 -10.33
N ASP A 111 6.84 -13.91 -10.44
CA ASP A 111 7.96 -14.84 -10.66
C ASP A 111 8.71 -14.53 -11.96
N ALA A 112 8.01 -14.11 -13.02
CA ALA A 112 8.63 -13.68 -14.28
C ALA A 112 9.44 -12.38 -14.15
N LEU A 113 8.96 -11.39 -13.38
CA LEU A 113 9.70 -10.15 -13.10
C LEU A 113 10.94 -10.44 -12.23
N GLU A 114 10.81 -11.30 -11.22
CA GLU A 114 11.94 -11.73 -10.39
C GLU A 114 12.97 -12.55 -11.18
N PHE A 115 12.52 -13.40 -12.11
CA PHE A 115 13.39 -14.18 -12.99
C PHE A 115 14.29 -13.31 -13.89
N ILE A 116 13.78 -12.17 -14.37
CA ILE A 116 14.59 -11.19 -15.12
C ILE A 116 15.46 -10.29 -14.23
N GLY A 117 15.43 -10.52 -12.91
CA GLY A 117 16.30 -9.86 -11.93
C GLY A 117 15.69 -8.66 -11.21
N MET A 118 14.37 -8.44 -11.31
CA MET A 118 13.73 -7.38 -10.52
C MET A 118 13.57 -7.80 -9.06
N PRO A 119 14.05 -6.99 -8.09
CA PRO A 119 13.80 -7.27 -6.68
C PRO A 119 12.33 -7.03 -6.35
N ARG A 120 11.75 -7.92 -5.53
CA ARG A 120 10.40 -7.75 -5.00
C ARG A 120 10.34 -6.52 -4.08
N GLY A 121 9.35 -5.67 -4.35
CA GLY A 121 9.05 -4.49 -3.56
C GLY A 121 8.17 -4.78 -2.35
N ARG A 122 7.39 -3.77 -1.94
CA ARG A 122 6.46 -3.82 -0.82
C ARG A 122 5.24 -2.95 -1.08
N ASN A 123 4.05 -3.54 -0.92
CA ASN A 123 2.77 -2.85 -0.97
C ASN A 123 2.56 -1.89 0.20
N VAL A 124 1.66 -0.93 -0.01
CA VAL A 124 1.09 -0.12 1.07
C VAL A 124 0.37 -1.00 2.10
N SER A 125 0.34 -0.55 3.34
CA SER A 125 -0.36 -1.21 4.44
C SER A 125 -0.63 -0.19 5.53
N SER A 126 -1.90 0.15 5.74
CA SER A 126 -2.32 1.02 6.85
C SER A 126 -1.96 0.42 8.20
N LYS A 127 -2.13 -0.90 8.36
CA LYS A 127 -1.76 -1.65 9.58
C LYS A 127 -0.27 -1.52 9.90
N ALA A 128 0.60 -1.64 8.91
CA ALA A 128 2.04 -1.48 9.09
C ALA A 128 2.50 -0.01 8.99
N GLN A 129 1.58 0.95 8.84
CA GLN A 129 1.88 2.37 8.64
C GLN A 129 2.82 2.63 7.45
N ARG A 130 2.68 1.82 6.39
CA ARG A 130 3.34 2.00 5.11
C ARG A 130 2.37 2.65 4.13
N TYR A 131 2.58 3.92 3.82
CA TYR A 131 1.69 4.67 2.94
C TYR A 131 2.22 4.84 1.52
N TRP A 132 3.50 4.55 1.30
CA TRP A 132 4.13 4.60 -0.02
C TRP A 132 4.38 3.18 -0.55
N PRO A 133 4.07 2.90 -1.83
CA PRO A 133 4.55 1.69 -2.48
C PRO A 133 6.07 1.77 -2.65
N ALA A 134 6.76 0.66 -2.40
CA ALA A 134 8.22 0.59 -2.48
C ALA A 134 8.62 -0.46 -3.52
N GLY A 135 9.46 -0.11 -4.49
CA GLY A 135 9.92 -1.05 -5.52
C GLY A 135 10.55 -0.35 -6.71
N GLU A 136 11.17 -1.15 -7.57
CA GLU A 136 11.70 -0.67 -8.85
C GLU A 136 10.56 -0.35 -9.83
N ARG A 137 10.85 0.45 -10.86
CA ARG A 137 9.85 0.88 -11.84
C ARG A 137 9.74 -0.09 -13.01
N VAL A 138 8.51 -0.28 -13.47
CA VAL A 138 8.14 -1.08 -14.64
C VAL A 138 7.39 -0.19 -15.62
N HIS A 139 7.88 -0.12 -16.85
CA HIS A 139 7.14 0.45 -17.97
C HIS A 139 6.38 -0.64 -18.71
N ILE A 140 5.16 -0.33 -19.11
CA ILE A 140 4.27 -1.27 -19.79
C ILE A 140 3.93 -0.72 -21.17
N GLN A 141 4.32 -1.46 -22.20
CA GLN A 141 3.93 -1.16 -23.58
C GLN A 141 2.83 -2.11 -24.04
N VAL A 142 1.77 -1.53 -24.60
CA VAL A 142 0.63 -2.25 -25.16
C VAL A 142 0.83 -2.37 -26.67
N ARG A 143 0.79 -3.60 -27.19
CA ARG A 143 0.78 -3.89 -28.63
C ARG A 143 -0.51 -4.62 -29.00
N ALA A 144 -1.37 -3.97 -29.78
CA ALA A 144 -2.59 -4.59 -30.27
C ALA A 144 -2.29 -5.67 -31.32
N LEU A 145 -2.97 -6.82 -31.21
CA LEU A 145 -2.89 -7.91 -32.19
C LEU A 145 -4.06 -7.80 -33.17
N ASP A 146 -3.96 -6.84 -34.09
CA ASP A 146 -5.02 -6.51 -35.06
C ASP A 146 -4.67 -6.78 -36.53
N GLY A 147 -3.49 -7.36 -36.79
CA GLY A 147 -2.98 -7.60 -38.13
C GLY A 147 -2.43 -6.34 -38.83
N THR A 148 -2.66 -5.15 -38.28
CA THR A 148 -2.11 -3.88 -38.79
C THR A 148 -0.77 -3.53 -38.13
N ASN A 149 -0.44 -4.20 -37.02
CA ASN A 149 0.82 -4.09 -36.28
C ASN A 149 1.18 -2.63 -35.93
N PRO A 150 0.27 -1.91 -35.21
CA PRO A 150 0.52 -0.53 -34.84
C PRO A 150 1.73 -0.42 -33.90
N PRO A 151 2.41 0.75 -33.86
CA PRO A 151 3.50 0.96 -32.91
C PRO A 151 2.99 0.75 -31.48
N PRO A 152 3.79 0.13 -30.59
CA PRO A 152 3.41 -0.01 -29.19
C PRO A 152 3.16 1.34 -28.53
N ARG A 153 2.15 1.40 -27.67
CA ARG A 153 1.81 2.59 -26.86
C ARG A 153 2.09 2.33 -25.39
N ASN A 154 2.37 3.35 -24.60
CA ASN A 154 2.51 3.15 -23.16
C ASN A 154 1.12 2.92 -22.56
N LEU A 155 1.01 2.13 -21.51
CA LEU A 155 -0.27 1.88 -20.85
C LEU A 155 -0.89 3.19 -20.35
N GLU A 156 -0.05 4.12 -19.87
CA GLU A 156 -0.47 5.46 -19.44
C GLU A 156 -1.19 6.26 -20.54
N ASP A 157 -0.91 6.00 -21.83
CA ASP A 157 -1.58 6.67 -22.96
C ASP A 157 -3.06 6.25 -23.12
N TYR A 158 -3.49 5.18 -22.44
CA TYR A 158 -4.88 4.72 -22.39
C TYR A 158 -5.71 5.40 -21.29
N ILE A 159 -5.07 6.21 -20.45
CA ILE A 159 -5.67 6.85 -19.29
C ILE A 159 -5.64 8.36 -19.50
N PHE A 160 -6.81 8.99 -19.44
CA PHE A 160 -6.98 10.44 -19.44
C PHE A 160 -7.17 10.92 -18.00
N ASP A 161 -6.34 11.88 -17.61
CA ASP A 161 -6.39 12.56 -16.33
C ASP A 161 -7.13 13.90 -16.49
N LYS A 162 -8.31 13.99 -15.88
CA LYS A 162 -9.16 15.18 -15.93
C LYS A 162 -8.53 16.39 -15.24
N GLN A 163 -7.64 16.20 -14.25
CA GLN A 163 -7.02 17.33 -13.55
C GLN A 163 -6.02 18.06 -14.44
N THR A 164 -5.21 17.29 -15.18
CA THR A 164 -4.18 17.85 -16.06
C THR A 164 -4.71 18.12 -17.48
N GLY A 165 -5.85 17.53 -17.85
CA GLY A 165 -6.42 17.64 -19.20
C GLY A 165 -5.63 16.86 -20.25
N GLY A 166 -4.82 15.89 -19.83
CA GLY A 166 -3.93 15.11 -20.68
C GLY A 166 -3.91 13.62 -20.35
N VAL A 167 -3.01 12.87 -20.97
CA VAL A 167 -2.76 11.47 -20.59
C VAL A 167 -2.02 11.39 -19.27
N LEU A 168 -2.17 10.27 -18.56
CA LEU A 168 -1.43 10.03 -17.33
C LEU A 168 0.10 10.17 -17.58
N PRO A 169 0.87 10.81 -16.69
CA PRO A 169 2.32 10.90 -16.83
C PRO A 169 2.97 9.51 -16.95
N ARG A 170 3.90 9.37 -17.89
CA ARG A 170 4.64 8.12 -18.18
C ARG A 170 5.75 7.85 -17.15
N ALA A 171 5.38 7.81 -15.88
CA ALA A 171 6.28 7.60 -14.76
C ALA A 171 6.59 6.11 -14.50
N GLY A 172 5.92 5.19 -15.22
CA GLY A 172 5.95 3.77 -14.92
C GLY A 172 5.25 3.41 -13.61
N PHE A 173 5.23 2.11 -13.31
CA PHE A 173 4.54 1.53 -12.16
C PHE A 173 5.53 0.89 -11.21
N VAL A 174 5.22 0.86 -9.92
CA VAL A 174 6.07 0.30 -8.87
C VAL A 174 5.85 -1.20 -8.79
N TYR A 175 6.90 -2.00 -8.94
CA TYR A 175 6.82 -3.43 -8.67
C TYR A 175 6.81 -3.72 -7.17
N CYS A 176 5.60 -3.92 -6.63
CA CYS A 176 5.37 -4.24 -5.22
C CYS A 176 5.42 -5.76 -4.97
N GLY A 177 4.97 -6.56 -5.94
CA GLY A 177 5.04 -8.03 -5.90
C GLY A 177 3.85 -8.74 -5.25
N SER A 178 2.88 -8.00 -4.69
CA SER A 178 1.76 -8.50 -3.89
C SER A 178 2.22 -9.27 -2.62
N PRO A 179 1.50 -9.15 -1.49
CA PRO A 179 1.76 -10.00 -0.33
C PRO A 179 1.59 -11.48 -0.67
N ARG A 180 2.41 -12.33 -0.04
CA ARG A 180 2.20 -13.78 0.04
C ARG A 180 1.55 -14.08 1.39
N VAL A 181 0.45 -14.81 1.38
CA VAL A 181 -0.33 -15.16 2.58
C VAL A 181 -0.51 -16.67 2.66
N PRO A 182 -0.70 -17.24 3.87
CA PRO A 182 -0.97 -18.67 4.01
C PRO A 182 -2.17 -19.08 3.16
N ASN A 183 -2.04 -20.20 2.44
CA ASN A 183 -3.10 -20.73 1.60
C ASN A 183 -4.30 -21.17 2.46
N PRO A 184 -5.49 -20.56 2.30
CA PRO A 184 -6.66 -20.97 3.08
C PRO A 184 -7.16 -22.38 2.70
N ALA A 185 -6.76 -22.90 1.53
CA ALA A 185 -7.22 -24.17 0.98
C ALA A 185 -6.20 -25.32 1.14
N GLY A 186 -5.05 -25.10 1.78
CA GLY A 186 -4.04 -26.16 1.92
C GLY A 186 -2.69 -25.67 2.44
N GLU A 187 -1.63 -26.38 2.06
CA GLU A 187 -0.26 -26.04 2.45
C GLU A 187 0.36 -24.98 1.53
N GLY A 188 1.32 -24.23 2.07
CA GLY A 188 2.10 -23.22 1.35
C GLY A 188 1.49 -21.82 1.37
N ASP A 189 2.17 -20.90 0.71
CA ASP A 189 1.72 -19.52 0.54
C ASP A 189 1.12 -19.31 -0.84
N VAL A 190 0.16 -18.39 -0.93
CA VAL A 190 -0.47 -17.93 -2.15
C VAL A 190 -0.33 -16.42 -2.29
N CYS A 191 -0.32 -15.95 -3.53
CA CYS A 191 -0.31 -14.53 -3.82
C CYS A 191 -1.68 -13.92 -3.48
N LEU A 192 -1.72 -12.88 -2.66
CA LEU A 192 -2.98 -12.26 -2.24
C LEU A 192 -3.79 -11.73 -3.43
N ALA A 193 -3.10 -11.15 -4.43
CA ALA A 193 -3.69 -10.72 -5.70
C ALA A 193 -4.35 -11.86 -6.52
N ASP A 194 -4.10 -13.13 -6.22
CA ASP A 194 -4.74 -14.27 -6.88
C ASP A 194 -5.94 -14.83 -6.09
N LEU A 195 -6.10 -14.46 -4.82
CA LEU A 195 -7.15 -14.99 -3.95
C LEU A 195 -8.42 -14.15 -3.97
N ASP A 196 -8.27 -12.85 -3.70
CA ASP A 196 -9.39 -11.98 -3.39
C ASP A 196 -9.64 -10.97 -4.52
N ALA A 197 -10.92 -10.64 -4.74
CA ALA A 197 -11.28 -9.49 -5.56
C ALA A 197 -10.57 -8.23 -5.01
N PRO A 198 -10.11 -7.30 -5.86
CA PRO A 198 -10.36 -7.22 -7.31
C PRO A 198 -9.49 -8.11 -8.21
N VAL A 199 -8.61 -8.99 -7.69
CA VAL A 199 -7.63 -9.72 -8.52
C VAL A 199 -6.79 -8.73 -9.36
N SER A 200 -6.38 -7.63 -8.70
CA SER A 200 -5.72 -6.49 -9.34
C SER A 200 -4.23 -6.75 -9.53
N PHE A 201 -3.75 -6.63 -10.77
CA PHE A 201 -2.33 -6.72 -11.09
C PHE A 201 -1.70 -5.36 -11.28
N LEU A 202 -2.48 -4.38 -11.73
CA LEU A 202 -2.08 -2.98 -11.79
C LEU A 202 -3.23 -2.09 -11.34
N SER A 203 -3.08 -1.48 -10.17
CA SER A 203 -4.01 -0.50 -9.63
C SER A 203 -3.55 0.92 -9.91
N LEU A 204 -4.52 1.84 -10.13
CA LEU A 204 -4.25 3.28 -10.29
C LEU A 204 -4.38 4.08 -8.99
N TYR A 205 -4.89 3.45 -7.93
CA TYR A 205 -4.82 3.89 -6.53
C TYR A 205 -3.96 2.91 -5.73
N ASN A 206 -3.52 3.29 -4.52
CA ASN A 206 -2.71 2.39 -3.70
C ASN A 206 -3.54 1.24 -3.11
N GLU A 207 -3.49 0.10 -3.79
CA GLU A 207 -4.20 -1.13 -3.45
C GLU A 207 -3.26 -2.07 -2.67
N PRO A 208 -3.53 -2.37 -1.38
CA PRO A 208 -2.67 -3.20 -0.54
C PRO A 208 -2.27 -4.56 -1.11
N GLN A 209 -3.07 -5.12 -2.03
CA GLN A 209 -2.78 -6.42 -2.62
C GLN A 209 -2.23 -6.40 -4.06
N THR A 210 -2.15 -5.24 -4.73
CA THR A 210 -1.81 -5.23 -6.17
C THR A 210 -0.36 -5.67 -6.46
N LEU A 211 -0.11 -6.20 -7.66
CA LEU A 211 1.25 -6.57 -8.07
C LEU A 211 2.09 -5.34 -8.45
N LEU A 212 1.47 -4.40 -9.16
CA LEU A 212 2.04 -3.14 -9.64
C LEU A 212 1.18 -1.97 -9.15
N ASP A 213 1.83 -0.95 -8.58
CA ASP A 213 1.16 0.21 -7.98
C ASP A 213 1.59 1.51 -8.67
N VAL A 214 0.85 2.59 -8.46
CA VAL A 214 1.25 3.93 -8.93
C VAL A 214 2.39 4.50 -8.06
N PRO A 215 3.27 5.34 -8.62
CA PRO A 215 4.46 5.83 -7.93
C PRO A 215 4.21 6.93 -6.88
N ARG A 216 2.96 7.07 -6.44
CA ARG A 216 2.46 8.17 -5.60
C ARG A 216 1.49 7.68 -4.54
N ILE A 217 1.23 8.52 -3.55
CA ILE A 217 0.06 8.34 -2.68
C ILE A 217 -1.18 8.71 -3.51
N ALA A 218 -2.03 7.73 -3.78
CA ALA A 218 -3.28 7.89 -4.51
C ALA A 218 -4.39 7.17 -3.75
N HIS A 219 -5.35 7.94 -3.24
CA HIS A 219 -6.55 7.39 -2.64
C HIS A 219 -7.55 6.98 -3.73
N GLN A 220 -8.35 5.95 -3.47
CA GLN A 220 -9.33 5.46 -4.45
C GLN A 220 -10.32 6.55 -4.87
N GLY A 221 -10.78 7.40 -3.94
CA GLY A 221 -11.67 8.52 -4.24
C GLY A 221 -11.08 9.49 -5.26
N ASP A 222 -9.78 9.80 -5.17
CA ASP A 222 -9.10 10.69 -6.10
C ASP A 222 -9.05 10.09 -7.52
N VAL A 223 -8.85 8.77 -7.62
CA VAL A 223 -8.83 8.07 -8.91
C VAL A 223 -10.21 8.04 -9.55
N TYR A 224 -11.24 7.72 -8.76
CA TYR A 224 -12.63 7.65 -9.21
C TYR A 224 -13.09 8.96 -9.86
N GLU A 225 -12.70 10.09 -9.28
CA GLU A 225 -13.08 11.41 -9.79
C GLU A 225 -12.33 11.78 -11.08
N ASN A 226 -11.05 11.40 -11.20
CA ASN A 226 -10.12 12.03 -12.12
C ASN A 226 -9.68 11.17 -13.32
N TYR A 227 -9.64 9.84 -13.21
CA TYR A 227 -9.07 8.98 -14.26
C TYR A 227 -10.13 8.28 -15.09
N THR A 228 -10.01 8.43 -16.41
CA THR A 228 -10.97 7.86 -17.36
C THR A 228 -10.29 7.28 -18.59
N ALA A 229 -10.99 6.42 -19.32
CA ALA A 229 -10.48 5.82 -20.54
C ALA A 229 -10.28 6.90 -21.62
N ASN A 230 -9.05 6.99 -22.13
CA ASN A 230 -8.70 7.96 -23.17
C ASN A 230 -9.46 7.65 -24.48
N PRO A 231 -10.28 8.58 -25.00
CA PRO A 231 -11.08 8.35 -26.21
C PRO A 231 -10.24 8.07 -27.47
N GLU A 232 -9.00 8.55 -27.54
CA GLU A 232 -8.12 8.45 -28.71
C GLU A 232 -7.41 7.10 -28.86
N THR A 233 -7.35 6.30 -27.79
CA THR A 233 -6.58 5.06 -27.73
C THR A 233 -7.44 3.84 -27.45
N ARG A 234 -8.78 4.00 -27.50
CA ARG A 234 -9.74 2.92 -27.22
C ARG A 234 -9.51 1.69 -28.10
N LEU A 235 -9.69 0.54 -27.48
CA LEU A 235 -9.70 -0.76 -28.13
C LEU A 235 -11.09 -1.38 -27.97
N PRO A 236 -11.57 -2.13 -28.97
CA PRO A 236 -12.81 -2.88 -28.82
C PRO A 236 -12.65 -3.97 -27.77
N GLU A 237 -13.76 -4.34 -27.12
CA GLU A 237 -13.79 -5.43 -26.15
C GLU A 237 -13.20 -6.72 -26.72
N ALA A 238 -12.51 -7.47 -25.86
CA ALA A 238 -11.85 -8.73 -26.15
C ALA A 238 -10.80 -8.65 -27.28
N ARG A 239 -10.34 -7.44 -27.63
CA ARG A 239 -9.18 -7.26 -28.51
C ARG A 239 -7.94 -7.81 -27.81
N GLN A 240 -7.32 -8.82 -28.40
CA GLN A 240 -6.06 -9.32 -27.90
C GLN A 240 -4.93 -8.30 -28.03
N VAL A 241 -4.11 -8.25 -26.99
CA VAL A 241 -2.93 -7.39 -26.90
C VAL A 241 -1.77 -8.18 -26.29
N LEU A 242 -0.56 -7.73 -26.58
CA LEU A 242 0.62 -8.10 -25.81
C LEU A 242 1.01 -6.92 -24.93
N LEU A 243 1.13 -7.17 -23.63
CA LEU A 243 1.67 -6.21 -22.66
C LEU A 243 3.13 -6.56 -22.44
N VAL A 244 4.04 -5.65 -22.79
CA VAL A 244 5.48 -5.82 -22.62
C VAL A 244 5.92 -4.98 -21.43
N LEU A 245 6.25 -5.68 -20.34
CA LEU A 245 6.78 -5.12 -19.11
C LEU A 245 8.29 -5.07 -19.23
N SER A 246 8.87 -3.89 -19.00
CA SER A 246 10.32 -3.67 -18.97
C SER A 246 10.68 -2.87 -17.72
N PRO A 247 11.70 -3.28 -16.95
CA PRO A 247 12.24 -2.44 -15.89
C PRO A 247 12.66 -1.07 -16.45
N GLU A 248 12.51 -0.01 -15.64
CA GLU A 248 13.13 1.28 -15.95
C GLU A 248 14.63 1.08 -16.18
N PRO A 249 15.20 1.56 -17.31
CA PRO A 249 16.64 1.52 -17.51
C PRO A 249 17.35 2.32 -16.41
N ARG A 250 18.30 1.68 -15.72
CA ARG A 250 19.12 2.34 -14.69
C ARG A 250 20.58 2.42 -15.16
N PRO A 251 21.01 3.52 -15.80
CA PRO A 251 22.40 3.74 -16.15
C PRO A 251 23.31 3.57 -14.92
N GLY A 252 24.34 2.73 -15.02
CA GLY A 252 25.24 2.42 -13.90
C GLY A 252 24.67 1.46 -12.84
N GLY A 253 23.51 0.84 -13.10
CA GLY A 253 22.93 -0.21 -12.25
C GLY A 253 22.44 0.28 -10.88
N ARG A 254 22.31 1.59 -10.69
CA ARG A 254 21.85 2.16 -9.41
C ARG A 254 20.34 1.92 -9.25
N PRO A 255 19.87 1.27 -8.17
CA PRO A 255 18.45 1.09 -7.91
C PRO A 255 17.71 2.43 -7.85
N ARG A 256 16.42 2.44 -8.22
CA ARG A 256 15.55 3.59 -7.96
C ARG A 256 15.24 3.70 -6.48
N MET A 257 14.88 2.60 -5.85
CA MET A 257 14.61 2.59 -4.43
C MET A 257 15.93 2.70 -3.64
N ARG A 258 16.04 3.71 -2.78
CA ARG A 258 17.21 3.90 -1.91
C ARG A 258 16.78 3.80 -0.45
N PRO A 259 16.97 2.64 0.22
CA PRO A 259 16.66 2.51 1.62
C PRO A 259 17.64 3.34 2.46
N LEU A 260 17.11 4.19 3.32
CA LEU A 260 17.86 5.07 4.20
C LEU A 260 17.31 4.95 5.62
N THR A 261 18.21 5.03 6.61
CA THR A 261 17.82 5.25 8.00
C THR A 261 18.25 6.66 8.39
N LEU A 262 17.31 7.47 8.86
CA LEU A 262 17.58 8.78 9.42
C LEU A 262 17.41 8.69 10.94
N THR A 263 18.52 8.76 11.66
CA THR A 263 18.53 8.86 13.11
C THR A 263 18.63 10.32 13.51
N VAL A 264 17.73 10.76 14.37
CA VAL A 264 17.71 12.10 14.96
C VAL A 264 18.08 11.94 16.43
N ALA A 265 19.15 12.60 16.85
CA ALA A 265 19.65 12.54 18.22
C ALA A 265 19.79 13.95 18.80
N ARG A 266 19.81 14.05 20.13
CA ARG A 266 20.02 15.32 20.81
C ARG A 266 21.43 15.85 20.55
N ALA A 267 21.57 17.15 20.36
CA ALA A 267 22.88 17.81 20.21
C ALA A 267 22.95 19.10 21.05
N ALA A 268 24.15 19.48 21.48
CA ALA A 268 24.40 20.67 22.30
C ALA A 268 24.41 22.00 21.49
N GLY A 269 24.26 21.93 20.16
CA GLY A 269 24.32 23.09 19.26
C GLY A 269 23.00 23.86 19.11
N PRO A 270 23.00 24.97 18.34
CA PRO A 270 21.85 25.88 18.18
C PRO A 270 20.57 25.21 17.65
N GLY A 271 20.71 24.09 16.94
CA GLY A 271 19.58 23.32 16.41
C GLY A 271 19.02 22.25 17.36
N GLY A 272 19.66 22.02 18.52
CA GLY A 272 19.23 21.04 19.54
C GLY A 272 19.22 19.57 19.10
N ALA A 273 19.50 19.29 17.84
CA ALA A 273 19.49 17.97 17.23
C ALA A 273 20.63 17.80 16.23
N ALA A 274 21.07 16.55 16.08
CA ALA A 274 21.96 16.10 15.03
C ALA A 274 21.32 14.95 14.28
N PHE A 275 21.73 14.79 13.03
CA PHE A 275 21.13 13.86 12.08
C PHE A 275 22.20 12.91 11.59
N GLU A 276 21.90 11.63 11.59
CA GLU A 276 22.74 10.60 11.00
C GLU A 276 21.95 9.90 9.91
N LEU A 277 22.47 9.95 8.68
CA LEU A 277 21.87 9.29 7.52
C LEU A 277 22.71 8.06 7.16
N ALA A 278 22.15 6.88 7.36
CA ALA A 278 22.77 5.62 7.01
C ALA A 278 22.12 5.01 5.77
N GLU A 279 22.96 4.41 4.92
CA GLU A 279 22.55 3.63 3.75
C GLU A 279 23.20 2.25 3.82
N PRO A 280 22.48 1.16 3.51
CA PRO A 280 23.07 -0.18 3.51
C PRO A 280 24.35 -0.27 2.68
N GLY A 281 25.41 -0.81 3.30
CA GLY A 281 26.72 -0.97 2.64
C GLY A 281 27.55 0.31 2.51
N ARG A 282 27.13 1.42 3.12
CA ARG A 282 27.91 2.67 3.18
C ARG A 282 28.07 3.14 4.63
N GLU A 283 29.11 3.93 4.85
CA GLU A 283 29.30 4.60 6.13
C GLU A 283 28.20 5.64 6.37
N ALA A 284 27.71 5.71 7.61
CA ALA A 284 26.72 6.69 7.99
C ALA A 284 27.31 8.10 7.95
N VAL A 285 26.53 9.06 7.46
CA VAL A 285 26.96 10.45 7.35
C VAL A 285 26.23 11.28 8.39
N ARG A 286 27.00 12.01 9.21
CA ARG A 286 26.48 12.92 10.22
C ARG A 286 26.29 14.33 9.67
N PHE A 287 25.20 14.97 10.06
CA PHE A 287 24.87 16.36 9.79
C PHE A 287 24.49 17.05 11.09
N ASP A 288 25.10 18.19 11.38
CA ASP A 288 24.74 19.02 12.54
C ASP A 288 23.71 20.12 12.17
N SER A 289 23.30 20.19 10.90
CA SER A 289 22.28 21.11 10.39
C SER A 289 21.22 20.35 9.56
N PHE A 290 19.95 20.71 9.75
CA PHE A 290 18.88 20.12 8.93
C PHE A 290 18.98 20.58 7.46
N GLY A 291 19.50 21.79 7.21
CA GLY A 291 19.66 22.33 5.86
C GLY A 291 20.60 21.47 5.01
N ASP A 292 21.71 20.98 5.57
CA ASP A 292 22.66 20.15 4.83
C ASP A 292 22.16 18.72 4.66
N LEU A 293 21.43 18.19 5.65
CA LEU A 293 20.66 16.94 5.48
C LEU A 293 19.67 17.07 4.31
N LEU A 294 18.91 18.16 4.26
CA LEU A 294 17.92 18.38 3.21
C LEU A 294 18.58 18.45 1.83
N LYS A 295 19.69 19.19 1.67
CA LYS A 295 20.46 19.23 0.42
C LYS A 295 20.88 17.82 -0.01
N ARG A 296 21.35 16.99 0.93
CA ARG A 296 21.73 15.60 0.64
C ARG A 296 20.54 14.75 0.20
N LEU A 297 19.39 14.86 0.86
CA LEU A 297 18.19 14.11 0.49
C LEU A 297 17.67 14.53 -0.89
N MET A 298 17.65 15.84 -1.19
CA MET A 298 17.20 16.34 -2.49
C MET A 298 18.16 15.98 -3.62
N ALA A 299 19.47 15.93 -3.36
CA ALA A 299 20.42 15.42 -4.35
C ALA A 299 20.13 13.96 -4.76
N LEU A 300 19.63 13.12 -3.84
CA LEU A 300 19.19 11.76 -4.19
C LEU A 300 17.93 11.77 -5.07
N VAL A 301 17.00 12.68 -4.80
CA VAL A 301 15.79 12.86 -5.62
C VAL A 301 16.15 13.33 -7.02
N ASP A 302 17.08 14.29 -7.14
CA ASP A 302 17.58 14.82 -8.41
C ASP A 302 18.31 13.75 -9.25
N GLU A 303 18.86 12.71 -8.61
CA GLU A 303 19.38 11.50 -9.25
C GLU A 303 18.27 10.53 -9.73
N ALA A 304 17.01 10.96 -9.76
CA ALA A 304 15.84 10.13 -10.07
C ALA A 304 15.76 8.85 -9.22
N CYS A 305 16.13 8.96 -7.95
CA CYS A 305 15.92 7.91 -6.95
C CYS A 305 14.70 8.24 -6.07
N ASP A 306 14.16 7.20 -5.44
CA ASP A 306 13.10 7.28 -4.44
C ASP A 306 13.74 6.99 -3.06
N PRO A 307 14.05 8.01 -2.24
CA PRO A 307 14.63 7.81 -0.92
C PRO A 307 13.57 7.26 0.03
N MET A 308 13.71 6.00 0.45
CA MET A 308 12.83 5.32 1.40
C MET A 308 13.43 5.48 2.81
N VAL A 309 12.93 6.44 3.58
CA VAL A 309 13.53 6.89 4.84
C VAL A 309 12.80 6.28 6.04
N ALA A 310 13.48 5.38 6.74
CA ALA A 310 13.07 4.94 8.08
C ALA A 310 13.57 5.94 9.13
N LEU A 311 12.64 6.57 9.85
CA LEU A 311 12.95 7.61 10.83
C LEU A 311 13.12 7.01 12.23
N ARG A 312 14.19 7.40 12.93
CA ARG A 312 14.47 7.01 14.31
C ARG A 312 14.70 8.25 15.15
N PHE A 313 13.99 8.36 16.27
CA PHE A 313 14.24 9.39 17.26
C PHE A 313 14.92 8.77 18.48
N ASP A 314 16.00 9.40 18.93
CA ASP A 314 16.60 9.10 20.22
C ASP A 314 15.62 9.46 21.34
N ASP A 315 15.45 8.56 22.31
CA ASP A 315 14.60 8.72 23.48
C ASP A 315 14.95 9.98 24.31
N ALA A 316 16.19 10.46 24.23
CA ALA A 316 16.66 11.66 24.90
C ALA A 316 16.24 12.98 24.24
N LEU A 317 15.63 12.94 23.04
CA LEU A 317 15.17 14.15 22.35
C LEU A 317 13.93 14.76 23.04
N PRO A 318 13.92 16.08 23.26
CA PRO A 318 12.71 16.79 23.69
C PRO A 318 11.58 16.66 22.67
N LEU A 319 10.34 16.51 23.15
CA LEU A 319 9.15 16.39 22.32
C LEU A 319 9.00 17.57 21.33
N ASP A 320 9.22 18.79 21.76
CA ASP A 320 9.12 19.97 20.88
C ASP A 320 10.11 19.90 19.72
N ARG A 321 11.33 19.42 19.97
CA ARG A 321 12.34 19.23 18.92
C ARG A 321 11.93 18.15 17.92
N VAL A 322 11.33 17.05 18.40
CA VAL A 322 10.78 16.00 17.53
C VAL A 322 9.67 16.55 16.65
N ARG A 323 8.74 17.33 17.23
CA ARG A 323 7.64 17.98 16.48
C ARG A 323 8.18 18.92 15.40
N GLU A 324 9.20 19.72 15.70
CA GLU A 324 9.85 20.59 14.70
C GLU A 324 10.43 19.79 13.54
N VAL A 325 11.18 18.73 13.82
CA VAL A 325 11.74 17.85 12.78
C VAL A 325 10.63 17.21 11.95
N CYS A 326 9.59 16.68 12.59
CA CYS A 326 8.44 16.09 11.90
C CYS A 326 7.74 17.08 10.97
N LYS A 327 7.58 18.36 11.36
CA LYS A 327 7.00 19.40 10.49
C LYS A 327 7.82 19.61 9.22
N VAL A 328 9.15 19.51 9.29
CA VAL A 328 9.99 19.65 8.11
C VAL A 328 9.94 18.39 7.26
N ILE A 329 9.99 17.19 7.87
CA ILE A 329 9.79 15.91 7.18
C ILE A 329 8.47 15.91 6.39
N GLN A 330 7.37 16.40 7.00
CA GLN A 330 6.06 16.51 6.35
C GLN A 330 6.09 17.33 5.06
N ARG A 331 6.94 18.38 5.00
CA ARG A 331 7.03 19.27 3.83
C ARG A 331 7.83 18.69 2.67
N ILE A 332 8.66 17.69 2.95
CA ILE A 332 9.55 17.06 1.96
C ILE A 332 9.15 15.63 1.62
N GLU A 333 8.23 15.04 2.38
CA GLU A 333 7.51 13.84 1.99
C GLU A 333 6.59 14.19 0.81
N GLY A 334 6.72 13.46 -0.30
CA GLY A 334 5.93 13.74 -1.50
C GLY A 334 6.62 13.24 -2.76
N GLU A 335 5.91 13.14 -3.88
CA GLU A 335 6.38 12.47 -5.11
C GLU A 335 7.80 12.88 -5.55
N ASN A 336 8.12 14.18 -5.46
CA ASN A 336 9.42 14.77 -5.79
C ASN A 336 10.27 15.01 -4.53
N GLY A 337 10.27 14.05 -3.61
CA GLY A 337 10.82 14.18 -2.27
C GLY A 337 11.13 12.82 -1.67
N ILE A 338 11.08 12.72 -0.35
CA ILE A 338 11.32 11.45 0.35
C ILE A 338 10.02 10.65 0.51
N ARG A 339 10.20 9.36 0.82
CA ARG A 339 9.14 8.41 1.14
C ARG A 339 9.37 7.93 2.57
N VAL A 340 8.50 8.27 3.50
CA VAL A 340 8.71 7.85 4.89
C VAL A 340 8.23 6.42 5.07
N GLU A 341 9.14 5.55 5.47
CA GLU A 341 8.87 4.14 5.76
C GLU A 341 8.16 3.99 7.14
N PRO A 342 7.53 2.83 7.39
CA PRO A 342 7.03 2.46 8.70
C PRO A 342 8.01 2.77 9.85
N PRO A 343 7.50 3.14 11.04
CA PRO A 343 8.38 3.34 12.18
C PRO A 343 9.04 2.00 12.56
N PRO A 344 10.31 2.03 13.01
CA PRO A 344 10.93 0.88 13.64
C PRO A 344 10.15 0.42 14.88
N GLU A 345 10.40 -0.82 15.32
CA GLU A 345 9.78 -1.37 16.52
C GLU A 345 9.95 -0.43 17.74
N GLY A 346 8.86 -0.22 18.47
CA GLY A 346 8.83 0.64 19.65
C GLY A 346 8.96 2.15 19.39
N GLN A 347 8.98 2.58 18.12
CA GLN A 347 8.91 3.98 17.70
C GLN A 347 7.51 4.31 17.15
N LEU A 348 7.23 5.61 17.00
CA LEU A 348 5.97 6.09 16.43
C LEU A 348 6.21 6.63 15.04
N TYR A 349 5.22 6.44 14.14
CA TYR A 349 5.26 7.08 12.84
C TYR A 349 5.25 8.59 13.00
N TYR A 350 6.00 9.30 12.16
CA TYR A 350 6.34 10.70 12.41
C TYR A 350 5.11 11.63 12.51
N LYS A 351 4.01 11.31 11.80
CA LYS A 351 2.74 12.06 11.88
C LYS A 351 2.03 11.91 13.24
N ALA A 352 2.38 10.91 14.05
CA ALA A 352 1.94 10.82 15.44
C ALA A 352 2.28 12.07 16.24
N PHE A 353 3.39 12.74 15.91
CA PHE A 353 3.83 13.98 16.55
C PHE A 353 3.21 15.23 15.93
N LEU A 354 2.34 15.10 14.94
CA LEU A 354 1.66 16.21 14.25
C LEU A 354 0.13 16.02 14.27
N PRO A 355 -0.50 15.74 15.42
CA PRO A 355 -1.95 15.64 15.47
C PRO A 355 -2.61 16.99 15.22
N ASP A 356 -3.87 16.96 14.81
CA ASP A 356 -4.73 18.14 14.73
C ASP A 356 -4.93 18.71 16.15
N ASP A 357 -4.55 19.96 16.37
CA ASP A 357 -4.68 20.63 17.68
C ASP A 357 -6.14 20.76 18.13
N ASN A 358 -7.13 20.72 17.22
CA ASN A 358 -8.54 20.68 17.58
C ASN A 358 -8.89 19.44 18.41
N TRP A 359 -8.17 18.33 18.24
CA TRP A 359 -8.40 17.11 18.99
C TRP A 359 -7.96 17.21 20.46
N ARG A 360 -7.36 18.32 20.89
CA ARG A 360 -7.19 18.59 22.33
C ARG A 360 -8.54 18.74 23.02
N GLU A 361 -9.51 19.34 22.33
CA GLU A 361 -10.87 19.52 22.81
C GLU A 361 -11.69 18.27 22.53
N ARG A 362 -12.16 17.58 23.58
CA ARG A 362 -12.90 16.31 23.47
C ARG A 362 -14.12 16.40 22.54
N ALA A 363 -14.84 17.51 22.61
CA ALA A 363 -16.05 17.75 21.80
C ALA A 363 -15.76 17.92 20.30
N LYS A 364 -14.53 18.29 19.91
CA LYS A 364 -14.14 18.45 18.50
C LYS A 364 -13.61 17.16 17.87
N ARG A 365 -13.58 16.06 18.63
CA ARG A 365 -13.12 14.76 18.14
C ARG A 365 -14.28 14.00 17.52
N LEU A 366 -13.99 13.21 16.49
CA LEU A 366 -14.94 12.25 15.92
C LEU A 366 -15.22 11.07 16.86
N SER A 367 -14.32 10.79 17.81
CA SER A 367 -14.43 9.68 18.76
C SER A 367 -13.61 9.94 20.03
N GLN A 368 -13.84 9.14 21.07
CA GLN A 368 -13.21 9.30 22.39
C GLN A 368 -12.21 8.18 22.72
N PRO A 369 -10.99 8.23 22.16
CA PRO A 369 -9.92 7.30 22.52
C PRO A 369 -9.41 7.51 23.95
N TRP A 370 -8.61 6.55 24.44
CA TRP A 370 -7.88 6.70 25.70
C TRP A 370 -6.90 7.88 25.64
N GLU A 371 -6.75 8.58 26.76
CA GLU A 371 -5.75 9.65 26.90
C GLU A 371 -4.74 9.30 28.00
N LEU A 372 -3.46 9.18 27.65
CA LEU A 372 -2.37 9.10 28.60
C LEU A 372 -1.79 10.50 28.81
N HIS A 373 -1.88 11.02 30.02
CA HIS A 373 -1.25 12.29 30.39
C HIS A 373 -0.04 12.04 31.26
N VAL A 374 1.08 12.65 30.87
CA VAL A 374 2.37 12.54 31.52
C VAL A 374 2.77 13.92 32.02
N GLY A 375 2.90 14.07 33.33
CA GLY A 375 3.31 15.33 33.95
C GLY A 375 4.82 15.55 33.87
N GLN A 376 5.23 16.77 34.23
CA GLN A 376 6.65 17.13 34.37
C GLN A 376 7.36 16.23 35.40
N PRO A 377 8.54 15.65 35.06
CA PRO A 377 9.38 14.95 36.03
C PRO A 377 9.74 15.89 37.19
N LYS A 378 9.59 15.41 38.42
CA LYS A 378 10.00 16.16 39.63
C LYS A 378 11.21 15.47 40.25
N ALA A 379 12.22 16.24 40.65
CA ALA A 379 13.48 15.73 41.21
C ALA A 379 13.31 14.76 42.40
N ASN A 380 12.20 14.87 43.14
CA ASN A 380 11.92 14.07 44.33
C ASN A 380 10.90 12.93 44.09
N ARG A 381 10.58 12.58 42.84
CA ARG A 381 9.71 11.44 42.52
C ARG A 381 10.41 10.49 41.54
N ALA A 382 10.26 9.19 41.80
CA ALA A 382 10.79 8.13 40.94
C ALA A 382 10.09 8.06 39.57
N ALA A 383 8.82 8.48 39.48
CA ALA A 383 8.04 8.55 38.25
C ALA A 383 7.37 9.93 38.09
N PRO A 384 7.16 10.41 36.85
CA PRO A 384 6.33 11.59 36.62
C PRO A 384 4.90 11.34 37.12
N PRO A 385 4.10 12.39 37.41
CA PRO A 385 2.67 12.22 37.57
C PRO A 385 2.06 11.58 36.31
N LEU A 386 1.32 10.49 36.46
CA LEU A 386 0.67 9.77 35.36
C LEU A 386 -0.83 9.66 35.62
N ARG A 387 -1.63 9.93 34.60
CA ARG A 387 -3.08 9.65 34.61
C ARG A 387 -3.50 9.07 33.26
N LEU A 388 -4.36 8.07 33.29
CA LEU A 388 -5.08 7.57 32.14
C LEU A 388 -6.52 8.08 32.21
N VAL A 389 -7.05 8.63 31.12
CA VAL A 389 -8.41 9.17 31.07
C VAL A 389 -9.24 8.40 30.07
N LYS A 390 -10.38 7.88 30.54
CA LYS A 390 -11.45 7.35 29.69
C LYS A 390 -12.53 8.41 29.57
N THR A 391 -12.96 8.76 28.37
CA THR A 391 -14.14 9.62 28.21
C THR A 391 -15.36 8.75 27.93
N LEU A 392 -16.37 8.84 28.78
CA LEU A 392 -17.65 8.17 28.60
C LEU A 392 -18.59 9.06 27.78
N GLU A 393 -19.32 8.44 26.86
CA GLU A 393 -20.32 9.10 26.02
C GLU A 393 -21.72 8.71 26.48
N ASP A 394 -22.52 9.71 26.85
CA ASP A 394 -23.93 9.55 27.18
C ASP A 394 -24.81 10.10 26.04
N TRP A 395 -25.53 9.19 25.39
CA TRP A 395 -26.45 9.45 24.27
C TRP A 395 -27.92 9.45 24.70
N SER A 396 -28.20 9.58 26.01
CA SER A 396 -29.56 9.47 26.56
C SER A 396 -30.47 10.67 26.28
N ASP A 397 -29.92 11.81 25.83
CA ASP A 397 -30.69 12.99 25.46
C ASP A 397 -31.25 12.86 24.03
N PRO A 398 -32.57 12.66 23.84
CA PRO A 398 -33.15 12.47 22.51
C PRO A 398 -33.19 13.77 21.69
N ASP A 399 -33.02 14.94 22.32
CA ASP A 399 -33.05 16.25 21.66
C ASP A 399 -31.65 16.73 21.24
N SER A 400 -30.60 15.98 21.59
CA SER A 400 -29.21 16.28 21.23
C SER A 400 -28.67 15.30 20.18
N ILE A 401 -27.97 15.85 19.18
CA ILE A 401 -27.18 15.05 18.22
C ILE A 401 -25.74 14.83 18.68
N GLU A 402 -25.33 15.46 19.79
CA GLU A 402 -24.00 15.31 20.39
C GLU A 402 -24.11 14.63 21.76
N PRO A 403 -23.19 13.70 22.10
CA PRO A 403 -23.22 13.02 23.37
C PRO A 403 -22.74 13.94 24.49
N ARG A 404 -23.23 13.69 25.70
CA ARG A 404 -22.65 14.30 26.89
C ARG A 404 -21.37 13.56 27.26
N LEU A 405 -20.24 14.27 27.22
CA LEU A 405 -18.92 13.70 27.48
C LEU A 405 -18.52 13.80 28.95
N THR A 406 -18.21 12.67 29.58
CA THR A 406 -17.76 12.61 30.98
C THR A 406 -16.36 11.97 31.07
N PRO A 407 -15.30 12.75 31.30
CA PRO A 407 -13.96 12.18 31.52
C PRO A 407 -13.86 11.52 32.90
N VAL A 408 -13.31 10.32 32.93
CA VAL A 408 -13.01 9.54 34.14
C VAL A 408 -11.51 9.35 34.21
N GLU A 409 -10.90 9.84 35.29
CA GLU A 409 -9.45 9.77 35.50
C GLU A 409 -9.06 8.56 36.35
N HIS A 410 -8.02 7.87 35.90
CA HIS A 410 -7.41 6.75 36.59
C HIS A 410 -5.92 7.09 36.85
N PRO A 411 -5.54 7.38 38.10
CA PRO A 411 -4.13 7.64 38.42
C PRO A 411 -3.30 6.37 38.23
N LEU A 412 -2.07 6.56 37.75
CA LEU A 412 -1.09 5.49 37.54
C LEU A 412 0.14 5.76 38.43
N ALA A 413 0.62 4.74 39.12
CA ALA A 413 1.89 4.84 39.86
C ALA A 413 3.09 4.65 38.92
N THR A 414 2.96 3.76 37.94
CA THR A 414 4.00 3.47 36.94
C THR A 414 3.39 3.18 35.58
N PHE A 415 4.22 3.19 34.54
CA PHE A 415 3.80 2.78 33.19
C PHE A 415 3.47 1.28 33.08
N ASP A 416 3.96 0.43 34.00
CA ASP A 416 3.70 -1.02 33.98
C ASP A 416 2.24 -1.36 34.28
N GLU A 417 1.52 -0.47 34.98
CA GLU A 417 0.10 -0.64 35.30
C GLU A 417 -0.82 -0.39 34.10
N LEU A 418 -0.31 0.29 33.06
CA LEU A 418 -1.12 0.76 31.93
C LEU A 418 -1.87 -0.36 31.18
N PRO A 419 -1.24 -1.48 30.77
CA PRO A 419 -1.95 -2.53 30.04
C PRO A 419 -3.04 -3.19 30.87
N ALA A 420 -2.77 -3.49 32.14
CA ALA A 420 -3.72 -4.12 33.04
C ALA A 420 -4.92 -3.21 33.35
N LEU A 421 -4.67 -1.91 33.48
CA LEU A 421 -5.72 -0.92 33.68
C LEU A 421 -6.65 -0.83 32.46
N ILE A 422 -6.09 -0.73 31.25
CA ILE A 422 -6.88 -0.69 30.01
C ILE A 422 -7.73 -1.96 29.84
N GLU A 423 -7.16 -3.14 30.14
CA GLU A 423 -7.91 -4.39 30.05
C GLU A 423 -9.07 -4.41 31.05
N ARG A 424 -8.83 -3.98 32.30
CA ARG A 424 -9.84 -3.95 33.36
C ARG A 424 -10.98 -2.98 33.07
N GLU A 425 -10.66 -1.78 32.60
CA GLU A 425 -11.65 -0.74 32.30
C GLU A 425 -12.26 -0.89 30.90
N GLY A 426 -11.80 -1.87 30.11
CA GLY A 426 -12.21 -2.15 28.74
C GLY A 426 -11.36 -1.43 27.70
N ARG A 427 -10.91 -2.18 26.69
CA ARG A 427 -9.92 -1.74 25.70
C ARG A 427 -10.30 -0.46 24.95
N GLY A 428 -11.58 -0.28 24.62
CA GLY A 428 -12.01 0.89 23.83
C GLY A 428 -11.43 0.87 22.41
N LEU A 429 -11.21 2.05 21.85
CA LEU A 429 -10.66 2.20 20.50
C LEU A 429 -9.16 1.87 20.47
N PRO A 430 -8.63 1.30 19.38
CA PRO A 430 -7.20 0.99 19.22
C PRO A 430 -6.36 2.25 18.91
N VAL A 431 -6.64 3.33 19.62
CA VAL A 431 -6.05 4.67 19.47
C VAL A 431 -5.70 5.21 20.86
N LEU A 432 -4.51 5.79 21.00
CA LEU A 432 -4.05 6.44 22.22
C LEU A 432 -3.65 7.90 21.95
N LEU A 433 -4.23 8.84 22.68
CA LEU A 433 -3.76 10.22 22.72
C LEU A 433 -2.79 10.38 23.88
N VAL A 434 -1.61 10.91 23.62
CA VAL A 434 -0.58 11.16 24.63
C VAL A 434 -0.42 12.65 24.80
N PHE A 435 -0.55 13.12 26.03
CA PHE A 435 -0.30 14.50 26.42
C PHE A 435 0.94 14.50 27.31
N ALA A 436 2.01 15.17 26.87
CA ALA A 436 3.29 15.15 27.56
C ALA A 436 4.00 16.49 27.45
N PRO A 437 4.92 16.83 28.37
CA PRO A 437 5.51 18.16 28.38
C PRO A 437 6.48 18.33 27.22
N GLY A 438 6.41 19.49 26.52
CA GLY A 438 7.21 19.74 25.31
C GLY A 438 8.72 19.60 25.48
N GLU A 439 9.24 20.05 26.62
CA GLU A 439 10.68 20.00 26.96
C GLU A 439 11.14 18.63 27.47
N ALA A 440 10.21 17.72 27.79
CA ALA A 440 10.55 16.41 28.31
C ALA A 440 11.07 15.49 27.18
N PRO A 441 12.05 14.60 27.47
CA PRO A 441 12.47 13.60 26.51
C PRO A 441 11.32 12.67 26.09
N ILE A 442 11.21 12.35 24.81
CA ILE A 442 10.15 11.45 24.30
C ILE A 442 10.20 10.06 24.95
N GLY A 443 11.39 9.61 25.36
CA GLY A 443 11.60 8.36 26.10
C GLY A 443 10.81 8.30 27.41
N LEU A 444 10.39 9.46 27.96
CA LEU A 444 9.56 9.51 29.15
C LEU A 444 8.20 8.84 28.92
N PHE A 445 7.43 9.29 27.92
CA PHE A 445 6.11 8.71 27.65
C PHE A 445 6.18 7.45 26.77
N LEU A 446 7.22 7.30 25.95
CA LEU A 446 7.39 6.10 25.11
C LEU A 446 7.53 4.82 25.94
N GLN A 447 7.99 4.91 27.19
CA GLN A 447 7.91 3.79 28.13
C GLN A 447 6.49 3.23 28.25
N GLY A 448 5.49 4.07 28.49
CA GLY A 448 4.09 3.66 28.53
C GLY A 448 3.58 3.17 27.18
N VAL A 449 3.80 3.98 26.14
CA VAL A 449 3.29 3.70 24.79
C VAL A 449 3.76 2.34 24.27
N ARG A 450 5.05 2.00 24.44
CA ARG A 450 5.63 0.72 23.99
C ARG A 450 4.95 -0.50 24.62
N ARG A 451 4.38 -0.38 25.82
CA ARG A 451 3.69 -1.48 26.53
C ARG A 451 2.30 -1.77 25.97
N VAL A 452 1.72 -0.83 25.23
CA VAL A 452 0.35 -0.94 24.71
C VAL A 452 0.27 -0.81 23.19
N LEU A 453 1.40 -0.65 22.50
CA LEU A 453 1.44 -0.39 21.06
C LEU A 453 0.77 -1.51 20.23
N ASP A 454 0.83 -2.77 20.69
CA ASP A 454 0.17 -3.90 20.03
C ASP A 454 -1.37 -3.83 20.10
N THR A 455 -1.91 -3.19 21.14
CA THR A 455 -3.36 -3.03 21.33
C THR A 455 -3.86 -1.66 20.87
N HIS A 456 -3.01 -0.63 20.95
CA HIS A 456 -3.28 0.76 20.59
C HIS A 456 -2.20 1.27 19.61
N PRO A 457 -2.14 0.71 18.38
CA PRO A 457 -1.06 1.00 17.43
C PRO A 457 -1.13 2.41 16.83
N THR A 458 -2.29 3.07 16.90
CA THR A 458 -2.46 4.44 16.43
C THR A 458 -2.25 5.40 17.60
N VAL A 459 -1.16 6.14 17.58
CA VAL A 459 -0.81 7.06 18.67
C VAL A 459 -0.71 8.49 18.15
N TYR A 460 -1.23 9.43 18.91
CA TYR A 460 -1.10 10.87 18.63
C TYR A 460 -0.54 11.56 19.86
N VAL A 461 0.48 12.41 19.68
CA VAL A 461 1.25 13.02 20.76
C VAL A 461 1.12 14.54 20.72
N PHE A 462 0.58 15.09 21.80
CA PHE A 462 0.42 16.52 22.05
C PHE A 462 1.48 16.98 23.05
N ALA A 463 2.18 18.07 22.71
CA ALA A 463 3.00 18.80 23.66
C ALA A 463 2.09 19.68 24.55
N GLU A 464 2.34 19.66 25.85
CA GLU A 464 1.70 20.49 26.89
C GLU A 464 2.70 21.41 27.60
#